data_AF-A0A366D556-F1
#
_entry.id   AF-A0A366D556-F1
#
_cell.length_a   1.000
_cell.length_b   1.000
_cell.length_c   1.000
_cell.angle_alpha   90.00
_cell.angle_beta   90.00
_cell.angle_gamma   90.00
#
_symmetry.space_group_name_H-M   'P 1'
#
loop_
_entity.id
_entity.type
_entity.pdbx_description
1 polymer ?
#
loop_
_entity_poly.entity_id
_entity_poly.type
_entity_poly.pdbx_seq_one_letter_code
_entity_poly.pdbx_strand_id
1 'polypeptide(L)'
;MDDTTLENQYLEVIEELRRVPTPSTWRADQLNKHLTRLDRELESGEWSDRYFEAMLEVRERAWIALHKATRRAKAADRVAQMEAVRAGFAHPPEAAVTAPRSTTNYLTSQPLRARLTRGRGPDRGIAR
;
A
#
# COMPACT_ATOMS: atom_id res chain seq x y z
N MET A 1 -7.21 23.25 22.42
CA MET A 1 -6.86 21.89 21.97
C MET A 1 -5.92 21.38 23.04
N ASP A 2 -6.22 20.27 23.69
CA ASP A 2 -5.43 19.85 24.86
C ASP A 2 -4.11 19.25 24.41
N ASP A 3 -3.02 19.70 25.01
CA ASP A 3 -1.63 19.31 24.72
C ASP A 3 -1.48 17.80 24.49
N THR A 4 -1.99 16.99 25.42
CA THR A 4 -1.97 15.52 25.41
C THR A 4 -2.65 14.87 24.20
N THR A 5 -3.55 15.58 23.51
CA THR A 5 -4.29 15.04 22.35
C THR A 5 -3.40 14.93 21.11
N LEU A 6 -2.45 15.85 20.95
CA LEU A 6 -1.57 15.85 19.78
C LEU A 6 -0.46 14.78 19.92
N GLU A 7 0.12 14.68 21.12
CA GLU A 7 1.12 13.66 21.46
C GLU A 7 0.58 12.25 21.24
N ASN A 8 -0.64 11.99 21.74
CA ASN A 8 -1.30 10.70 21.58
C ASN A 8 -1.50 10.33 20.11
N GLN A 9 -1.83 11.31 19.24
CA GLN A 9 -1.96 11.05 17.80
C GLN A 9 -0.63 10.66 17.14
N TYR A 10 0.48 11.29 17.51
CA TYR A 10 1.80 10.83 17.02
C TYR A 10 2.15 9.43 17.54
N LEU A 11 1.87 9.15 18.81
CA LEU A 11 2.11 7.84 19.42
C LEU A 11 1.26 6.74 18.77
N GLU A 12 0.02 7.04 18.40
CA GLU A 12 -0.85 6.13 17.66
C GLU A 12 -0.26 5.74 16.30
N VAL A 13 0.28 6.71 15.55
CA VAL A 13 0.96 6.43 14.27
C VAL A 13 2.19 5.53 14.49
N ILE A 14 2.99 5.81 15.53
CA ILE A 14 4.15 4.97 15.89
C ILE A 14 3.69 3.54 16.21
N GLU A 15 2.64 3.40 17.02
CA GLU A 15 2.13 2.10 17.43
C GLU A 15 1.53 1.33 16.25
N GLU A 16 0.83 1.99 15.34
CA GLU A 16 0.33 1.39 14.11
C GLU A 16 1.48 0.87 13.25
N LEU A 17 2.51 1.69 13.02
CA LEU A 17 3.70 1.30 12.25
C LEU A 17 4.51 0.21 12.95
N ARG A 18 4.43 0.09 14.28
CA ARG A 18 5.01 -1.02 15.04
C ARG A 18 4.24 -2.32 14.77
N ARG A 19 2.90 -2.27 14.75
CA ARG A 19 2.03 -3.43 14.48
C ARG A 19 2.11 -3.89 13.03
N VAL A 20 2.21 -2.95 12.09
CA VAL A 20 2.30 -3.22 10.65
C VAL A 20 3.58 -2.60 10.09
N PRO A 21 4.74 -3.27 10.22
CA PRO A 21 6.05 -2.72 9.86
C PRO A 21 6.29 -2.60 8.34
N THR A 22 5.45 -3.23 7.53
CA THR A 22 5.43 -3.15 6.07
C THR A 22 4.00 -2.89 5.59
N PRO A 23 3.47 -1.67 5.82
CA PRO A 23 2.15 -1.30 5.33
C PRO A 23 2.16 -1.25 3.80
N SER A 24 0.97 -1.25 3.17
CA SER A 24 0.88 -0.98 1.74
C SER A 24 1.35 0.46 1.44
N THR A 25 1.78 0.71 0.21
CA THR A 25 2.19 2.05 -0.23
C THR A 25 1.07 3.08 -0.09
N TRP A 26 -0.19 2.70 -0.36
CA TRP A 26 -1.36 3.54 -0.08
C TRP A 26 -1.50 3.89 1.41
N ARG A 27 -1.35 2.90 2.30
CA ARG A 27 -1.47 3.15 3.74
C ARG A 27 -0.32 4.02 4.26
N ALA A 28 0.90 3.81 3.76
CA ALA A 28 2.03 4.67 4.07
C ALA A 28 1.79 6.14 3.63
N ASP A 29 1.18 6.36 2.47
CA ASP A 29 0.79 7.70 2.01
C ASP A 29 -0.29 8.35 2.90
N GLN A 30 -1.28 7.58 3.35
CA GLN A 30 -2.29 8.08 4.30
C GLN A 30 -1.64 8.50 5.64
N LEU A 31 -0.73 7.70 6.17
CA LEU A 31 0.00 8.03 7.39
C LEU A 31 0.91 9.26 7.20
N ASN A 32 1.52 9.40 6.03
CA ASN A 32 2.29 10.60 5.68
C ASN A 32 1.44 11.88 5.70
N LYS A 33 0.27 11.84 5.06
CA LYS A 33 -0.68 12.96 5.08
C LYS A 33 -1.16 13.26 6.49
N HIS A 34 -1.39 12.22 7.30
CA HIS A 34 -1.78 12.39 8.68
C HIS A 34 -0.69 13.08 9.51
N LEU A 35 0.56 12.61 9.45
CA LEU A 35 1.68 13.26 10.15
C LEU A 35 1.90 14.70 9.67
N THR A 36 1.77 14.96 8.37
CA THR A 36 1.84 16.33 7.82
C THR A 36 0.77 17.25 8.41
N ARG A 37 -0.43 16.74 8.64
CA ARG A 37 -1.50 17.48 9.32
C ARG A 37 -1.13 17.78 10.78
N LEU A 38 -0.61 16.79 11.50
CA LEU A 38 -0.17 16.96 12.88
C LEU A 38 0.99 17.96 13.00
N ASP A 39 1.92 17.98 12.03
CA ASP A 39 3.02 18.95 11.98
C ASP A 39 2.46 20.39 11.87
N ARG A 40 1.44 20.60 11.02
CA ARG A 40 0.80 21.92 10.91
C ARG A 40 0.07 22.33 12.19
N GLU A 41 -0.60 21.38 12.84
CA GLU A 41 -1.26 21.63 14.13
C GLU A 41 -0.22 22.02 15.19
N LEU A 42 0.93 21.32 15.24
CA LEU A 42 2.06 21.64 16.10
C LEU A 42 2.64 23.03 15.79
N GLU A 43 2.82 23.40 14.53
CA GLU A 43 3.36 24.71 14.14
C GLU A 43 2.41 25.87 14.46
N SER A 44 1.10 25.63 14.46
CA SER A 44 0.06 26.66 14.65
C SER A 44 -0.39 26.88 16.09
N GLY A 45 -0.04 25.96 17.00
CA GLY A 45 -0.48 26.00 18.40
C GLY A 45 0.37 26.93 19.28
N GLU A 46 -0.22 27.40 20.39
CA GLU A 46 0.52 28.02 21.49
C GLU A 46 0.94 26.92 22.48
N TRP A 47 2.26 26.72 22.63
CA TRP A 47 2.82 25.65 23.45
C TRP A 47 3.75 26.22 24.51
N SER A 48 3.84 25.55 25.66
CA SER A 48 4.94 25.81 26.58
C SER A 48 6.24 25.21 26.04
N ASP A 49 7.38 25.90 26.20
CA ASP A 49 8.69 25.47 25.67
C ASP A 49 9.03 24.02 26.03
N ARG A 50 8.81 23.65 27.30
CA ARG A 50 9.08 22.29 27.80
C ARG A 50 8.20 21.23 27.12
N TYR A 51 6.94 21.57 26.85
CA TYR A 51 6.02 20.65 26.20
C TYR A 51 6.34 20.52 24.70
N PHE A 52 6.70 21.64 24.08
CA PHE A 52 7.10 21.68 22.68
C PHE A 52 8.34 20.82 22.42
N GLU A 53 9.37 20.91 23.27
CA GLU A 53 10.57 20.07 23.16
C GLU A 53 10.23 18.56 23.24
N ALA A 54 9.44 18.15 24.22
CA ALA A 54 9.00 16.76 24.35
C ALA A 54 8.21 16.30 23.12
N MET A 55 7.36 17.17 22.56
CA MET A 55 6.59 16.89 21.35
C MET A 55 7.48 16.69 20.12
N LEU A 56 8.55 17.47 19.98
CA LEU A 56 9.50 17.33 18.87
C LEU A 56 10.19 15.95 18.87
N GLU A 57 10.50 15.40 20.04
CA GLU A 57 11.06 14.04 20.15
C GLU A 57 10.06 12.98 19.65
N VAL A 58 8.79 13.09 20.05
CA VAL A 58 7.74 12.14 19.62
C VAL A 58 7.47 12.28 18.12
N ARG A 59 7.42 13.51 17.62
CA ARG A 59 7.32 13.83 16.18
C ARG A 59 8.46 13.18 15.39
N GLU A 60 9.71 13.36 15.81
CA GLU A 60 10.87 12.80 15.11
C GLU A 60 10.78 11.28 15.03
N ARG A 61 10.41 10.63 16.13
CA ARG A 61 10.22 9.17 16.19
C ARG A 61 9.15 8.68 15.21
N ALA A 62 8.03 9.41 15.10
CA ALA A 62 6.96 9.08 14.16
C ALA A 62 7.44 9.16 12.70
N TRP A 63 8.14 10.23 12.35
CA TRP A 63 8.71 10.41 11.01
C TRP A 63 9.76 9.35 10.68
N ILE A 64 10.66 9.01 11.61
CA ILE A 64 11.65 7.94 11.42
C ILE A 64 10.96 6.60 11.18
N ALA A 65 9.92 6.27 11.96
CA ALA A 65 9.15 5.04 11.81
C ALA A 65 8.49 4.98 10.42
N LEU A 66 7.85 6.08 9.99
CA LEU A 66 7.19 6.16 8.70
C LEU A 66 8.17 6.02 7.54
N HIS A 67 9.33 6.69 7.59
CA HIS A 67 10.36 6.57 6.56
C HIS A 67 10.87 5.13 6.40
N LYS A 68 11.11 4.44 7.53
CA LYS A 68 11.52 3.02 7.52
C LYS A 68 10.43 2.14 6.91
N ALA A 69 9.17 2.32 7.34
CA ALA A 69 8.04 1.56 6.83
C ALA A 69 7.83 1.78 5.33
N THR A 70 7.91 3.02 4.86
CA THR A 70 7.74 3.38 3.44
C THR A 70 8.83 2.77 2.56
N ARG A 71 10.10 2.79 3.01
CA ARG A 71 11.19 2.12 2.29
C ARG A 71 10.94 0.61 2.17
N ARG A 72 10.45 -0.02 3.23
CA ARG A 72 10.11 -1.45 3.22
C ARG A 72 8.91 -1.76 2.33
N ALA A 73 7.87 -0.92 2.36
CA ALA A 73 6.71 -1.04 1.48
C ALA A 73 7.11 -1.00 0.01
N LYS A 74 7.89 0.01 -0.39
CA LYS A 74 8.42 0.13 -1.77
C LYS A 74 9.30 -1.06 -2.17
N ALA A 75 10.10 -1.58 -1.25
CA ALA A 75 10.91 -2.77 -1.51
C ALA A 75 10.03 -4.02 -1.72
N ALA A 76 8.99 -4.20 -0.90
CA ALA A 76 8.02 -5.29 -1.05
C ALA A 76 7.25 -5.18 -2.38
N ASP A 77 6.79 -3.97 -2.74
CA ASP A 77 6.13 -3.72 -4.02
C ASP A 77 7.02 -4.10 -5.21
N ARG A 78 8.31 -3.74 -5.14
CA ARG A 78 9.29 -4.11 -6.18
C ARG A 78 9.47 -5.63 -6.29
N VAL A 79 9.51 -6.35 -5.17
CA VAL A 79 9.60 -7.82 -5.16
C VAL A 79 8.33 -8.42 -5.79
N ALA A 80 7.15 -7.96 -5.38
CA ALA A 80 5.89 -8.41 -5.94
C ALA A 80 5.79 -8.16 -7.46
N GLN A 81 6.28 -7.01 -7.94
CA GLN A 81 6.37 -6.72 -9.38
C GLN A 81 7.29 -7.70 -10.11
N MET A 82 8.48 -7.98 -9.57
CA MET A 82 9.41 -8.95 -10.19
C MET A 82 8.81 -10.36 -10.23
N GLU A 83 8.12 -10.78 -9.17
CA GLU A 83 7.44 -12.08 -9.12
C GLU A 83 6.30 -12.18 -10.14
N ALA A 84 5.50 -11.11 -10.29
CA ALA A 84 4.45 -11.06 -11.31
C ALA A 84 5.02 -11.13 -12.73
N VAL A 85 6.12 -10.41 -13.02
CA VAL A 85 6.80 -10.51 -14.32
C VAL A 85 7.30 -11.94 -14.56
N ARG A 86 7.88 -12.60 -13.55
CA ARG A 86 8.34 -14.00 -13.65
C ARG A 86 7.18 -14.97 -13.88
N ALA A 87 6.00 -14.70 -13.35
CA ALA A 87 4.78 -15.46 -13.57
C ALA A 87 4.13 -15.20 -14.96
N GLY A 88 4.73 -14.33 -15.79
CA GLY A 88 4.29 -14.08 -17.16
C GLY A 88 3.26 -12.95 -17.30
N PHE A 89 3.03 -12.14 -16.27
CA PHE A 89 2.17 -10.96 -16.37
C PHE A 89 2.90 -9.83 -17.11
N ALA A 90 2.40 -9.45 -18.30
CA ALA A 90 2.97 -8.38 -19.14
C ALA A 90 2.93 -6.99 -18.47
N HIS A 91 1.96 -6.77 -17.59
CA HIS A 91 1.87 -5.65 -16.67
C HIS A 91 1.50 -6.23 -15.30
N PRO A 92 2.35 -6.16 -14.26
CA PRO A 92 1.95 -6.55 -12.92
C PRO A 92 0.71 -5.74 -12.54
N PRO A 93 -0.47 -6.37 -12.35
CA PRO A 93 -1.64 -5.59 -11.97
C PRO A 93 -1.37 -4.96 -10.60
N GLU A 94 -1.76 -3.69 -10.40
CA GLU A 94 -1.63 -3.01 -9.10
C GLU A 94 -2.18 -3.87 -7.95
N ALA A 95 -3.21 -4.69 -8.22
CA ALA A 95 -3.80 -5.65 -7.28
C ALA A 95 -2.82 -6.75 -6.79
N ALA A 96 -1.89 -7.22 -7.62
CA ALA A 96 -0.87 -8.19 -7.20
C ALA A 96 0.22 -7.53 -6.32
N VAL A 97 0.40 -6.22 -6.45
CA VAL A 97 1.38 -5.42 -5.71
C VAL A 97 0.80 -4.89 -4.39
N THR A 98 -0.51 -4.63 -4.35
CA THR A 98 -1.20 -4.03 -3.20
C THR A 98 -1.86 -5.03 -2.25
N ALA A 99 -1.81 -6.34 -2.52
CA ALA A 99 -2.40 -7.32 -1.63
C ALA A 99 -1.64 -7.39 -0.29
N PRO A 100 -2.24 -6.99 0.84
CA PRO A 100 -1.70 -7.40 2.14
C PRO A 100 -1.79 -8.92 2.18
N ARG A 101 -0.69 -9.59 2.54
CA ARG A 101 -0.58 -11.06 2.63
C ARG A 101 -1.88 -11.71 3.11
N SER A 102 -2.71 -12.13 2.17
CA SER A 102 -3.75 -13.12 2.35
C SER A 102 -3.82 -13.89 1.04
N THR A 103 -3.27 -15.08 1.16
CA THR A 103 -3.30 -16.24 0.29
C THR A 103 -4.48 -16.31 -0.68
N THR A 104 -4.17 -16.80 -1.89
CA THR A 104 -5.08 -17.61 -2.71
C THR A 104 -6.24 -16.85 -3.38
N ASN A 105 -6.01 -16.30 -4.58
CA ASN A 105 -6.95 -16.37 -5.74
C ASN A 105 -6.50 -15.46 -6.90
N TYR A 106 -5.38 -15.80 -7.55
CA TYR A 106 -5.12 -15.36 -8.92
C TYR A 106 -5.21 -16.57 -9.87
N LEU A 107 -6.32 -17.29 -9.77
CA LEU A 107 -6.74 -18.32 -10.74
C LEU A 107 -7.99 -17.86 -11.49
N THR A 108 -7.94 -16.68 -12.10
CA THR A 108 -8.90 -16.30 -13.16
C THR A 108 -8.19 -15.44 -14.20
N SER A 109 -7.15 -16.00 -14.79
CA SER A 109 -6.79 -15.70 -16.18
C SER A 109 -6.88 -17.01 -16.95
N GLN A 110 -8.09 -17.59 -17.00
CA GLN A 110 -8.37 -18.57 -18.03
C GLN A 110 -8.20 -17.85 -19.37
N PRO A 111 -7.43 -18.40 -20.34
CA PRO A 111 -7.45 -17.86 -21.68
C PRO A 111 -8.87 -18.03 -22.22
N LEU A 112 -9.58 -16.92 -22.36
CA LEU A 112 -10.82 -16.86 -23.13
C LEU A 112 -10.51 -17.43 -24.50
N ARG A 113 -11.06 -18.63 -24.77
CA ARG A 113 -11.13 -19.24 -26.09
C ARG A 113 -11.65 -18.19 -27.07
N ALA A 114 -10.76 -17.56 -27.84
CA ALA A 114 -11.12 -16.95 -29.11
C ALA A 114 -11.31 -18.09 -30.13
N ARG A 115 -12.34 -18.91 -29.93
CA ARG A 115 -12.92 -19.74 -30.97
C ARG A 115 -13.74 -18.79 -31.84
N LEU A 116 -13.04 -17.98 -32.63
CA LEU A 116 -13.66 -17.18 -33.69
C LEU A 116 -14.18 -18.15 -34.73
N THR A 117 -15.47 -18.43 -34.60
CA THR A 117 -16.38 -18.78 -35.67
C THR A 117 -16.10 -17.93 -36.90
N ARG A 118 -15.43 -18.51 -37.90
CA ARG A 118 -15.59 -18.07 -39.29
C ARG A 118 -16.17 -19.25 -40.06
N GLY A 119 -17.50 -19.26 -40.13
CA GLY A 119 -18.24 -20.20 -40.94
C GLY A 119 -17.86 -20.06 -42.41
N ARG A 120 -17.64 -21.20 -43.05
CA ARG A 120 -17.91 -21.39 -44.47
C ARG A 120 -18.13 -22.89 -44.72
N GLY A 121 -19.39 -23.33 -44.56
CA GLY A 121 -19.91 -24.39 -45.42
C GLY A 121 -19.99 -23.87 -46.87
N PRO A 122 -20.13 -24.74 -47.89
CA PRO A 122 -21.20 -25.73 -47.89
C PRO A 122 -20.82 -27.13 -48.42
N ASP A 123 -21.71 -28.08 -48.10
CA ASP A 123 -22.13 -29.28 -48.82
C ASP A 123 -21.18 -30.06 -49.74
N ARG A 124 -20.97 -31.32 -49.34
CA ARG A 124 -21.02 -32.60 -50.09
C ARG A 124 -20.30 -33.61 -49.18
N GLY A 125 -20.86 -34.72 -48.71
CA GLY A 125 -21.97 -35.54 -49.16
C GLY A 125 -21.52 -37.00 -48.91
N ILE A 126 -22.36 -37.75 -48.18
CA ILE A 126 -22.60 -39.20 -48.32
C ILE A 126 -21.53 -40.18 -47.78
N ALA A 127 -21.92 -40.78 -46.64
CA ALA A 127 -22.03 -42.21 -46.29
C ALA A 127 -20.84 -43.20 -46.32
N ARG A 128 -20.79 -43.93 -45.20
CA ARG A 128 -20.34 -45.32 -44.92
C ARG A 128 -18.90 -45.70 -45.21
#